data_AF-A0AAV9J2M8-F1
#
_entry.id   AF-A0AAV9J2M8-F1
#
_cell.length_a   1.000
_cell.length_b   1.000
_cell.length_c   1.000
_cell.angle_alpha   90.00
_cell.angle_beta   90.00
_cell.angle_gamma   90.00
#
_symmetry.space_group_name_H-M   'P 1'
#
loop_
_entity.id
_entity.type
_entity.pdbx_description
1 polymer ?
#
loop_
_entity_poly.entity_id
_entity_poly.type
_entity_poly.pdbx_seq_one_letter_code
_entity_poly.pdbx_strand_id
1 'polypeptide(L)'
;MTATETPSGERPNIMRPRSPRCDDIVRQISIWSALCWAVAGWPMATWYYTPPRATLARIARFSLCTSVTAAGLTALWIRYTDPSCSEENVAEYGTTRYADR
;
A
#
# COMPACT_ATOMS: atom_id res chain seq x y z
N MET A 1 -7.68 42.24 -6.13
CA MET A 1 -8.30 40.90 -6.08
C MET A 1 -8.61 40.52 -7.52
N THR A 2 -7.71 39.80 -8.16
CA THR A 2 -7.88 39.32 -9.54
C THR A 2 -7.70 37.81 -9.47
N ALA A 3 -8.82 37.10 -9.58
CA ALA A 3 -8.83 35.66 -9.74
C ALA A 3 -8.25 35.34 -11.12
N THR A 4 -7.11 34.65 -11.14
CA THR A 4 -6.59 34.04 -12.35
C THR A 4 -7.39 32.76 -12.60
N GLU A 5 -8.29 32.81 -13.58
CA GLU A 5 -8.90 31.63 -14.18
C GLU A 5 -7.79 30.83 -14.87
N THR A 6 -7.46 29.66 -14.32
CA THR A 6 -6.64 28.65 -15.01
C THR A 6 -7.47 28.04 -16.14
N PRO A 7 -6.92 27.90 -17.37
CA PRO A 7 -7.68 27.41 -18.50
C PRO A 7 -7.97 25.92 -18.34
N SER A 8 -9.27 25.63 -18.31
CA SER A 8 -9.91 24.33 -18.52
C SER A 8 -9.47 23.72 -19.86
N GLY A 9 -8.40 22.93 -19.85
CA GLY A 9 -7.86 22.29 -21.06
C GLY A 9 -6.84 21.17 -20.83
N GLU A 10 -6.48 20.88 -19.57
CA GLU A 10 -5.66 19.72 -19.24
C GLU A 10 -6.62 18.59 -18.89
N ARG A 11 -6.70 17.57 -19.75
CA ARG A 11 -7.39 16.34 -19.34
C ARG A 11 -6.80 15.93 -17.99
N PRO A 12 -7.63 15.53 -17.01
CA PRO A 12 -7.10 14.89 -15.82
C PRO A 12 -6.05 13.86 -16.24
N ASN A 13 -4.95 13.74 -15.50
CA ASN A 13 -3.83 12.84 -15.81
C ASN A 13 -4.30 11.37 -15.68
N ILE A 14 -5.18 10.98 -16.60
CA ILE A 14 -5.70 9.65 -16.79
C ILE A 14 -4.51 8.87 -17.33
N MET A 15 -4.04 7.92 -16.54
CA MET A 15 -2.95 7.06 -16.93
C MET A 15 -3.31 6.32 -18.22
N ARG A 16 -2.30 6.06 -19.06
CA ARG A 16 -2.47 5.32 -20.31
C ARG A 16 -3.10 3.94 -20.00
N PRO A 17 -4.00 3.38 -20.82
CA PRO A 17 -4.70 2.11 -20.56
C PRO A 17 -3.81 0.85 -20.35
N ARG A 18 -2.47 0.99 -20.44
CA ARG A 18 -1.48 -0.04 -20.09
C ARG A 18 -0.89 0.13 -18.68
N SER A 19 -1.26 1.15 -17.91
CA SER A 19 -0.78 1.31 -16.54
C SER A 19 -1.35 0.21 -15.63
N PRO A 20 -0.56 -0.32 -14.69
CA PRO A 20 -1.06 -1.27 -13.71
C PRO A 20 -2.17 -0.63 -12.86
N ARG A 21 -3.19 -1.41 -12.50
CA ARG A 21 -4.33 -0.95 -11.70
C ARG A 21 -3.89 -0.65 -10.27
N CYS A 22 -4.40 0.41 -9.65
CA CYS A 22 -4.10 0.77 -8.26
C CYS A 22 -4.26 -0.44 -7.31
N ASP A 23 -5.34 -1.21 -7.43
CA ASP A 23 -5.58 -2.38 -6.58
C ASP A 23 -4.51 -3.47 -6.71
N ASP A 24 -3.97 -3.69 -7.92
CA ASP A 24 -2.96 -4.72 -8.14
C ASP A 24 -1.59 -4.25 -7.62
N ILE A 25 -1.26 -2.97 -7.80
CA ILE A 25 -0.04 -2.35 -7.25
C ILE A 25 -0.09 -2.40 -5.71
N VAL A 26 -1.17 -1.90 -5.12
CA VAL A 26 -1.37 -1.87 -3.67
C VAL A 26 -1.31 -3.28 -3.10
N ARG A 27 -1.98 -4.25 -3.74
CA ARG A 27 -1.96 -5.66 -3.30
C ARG A 27 -0.56 -6.25 -3.38
N GLN A 28 0.13 -6.12 -4.50
CA GLN A 28 1.46 -6.71 -4.68
C GLN A 28 2.45 -6.14 -3.68
N ILE A 29 2.54 -4.81 -3.56
CA ILE A 29 3.52 -4.16 -2.70
C ILE A 29 3.18 -4.36 -1.21
N SER A 30 1.90 -4.34 -0.83
CA SER A 30 1.51 -4.64 0.55
C SER A 30 1.83 -6.07 0.97
N ILE A 31 1.67 -7.06 0.08
CA ILE A 31 2.09 -8.45 0.33
C ILE A 31 3.60 -8.53 0.52
N TRP A 32 4.38 -7.93 -0.38
CA TRP A 32 5.84 -7.90 -0.25
C TRP A 32 6.29 -7.21 1.03
N SER A 33 5.68 -6.08 1.37
CA SER A 33 5.93 -5.36 2.62
C SER A 33 5.62 -6.25 3.84
N ALA A 34 4.46 -6.92 3.86
CA ALA A 34 4.09 -7.85 4.93
C ALA A 34 5.15 -8.95 5.14
N LEU A 35 5.58 -9.59 4.04
CA LEU A 35 6.60 -10.65 4.08
C LEU A 35 7.95 -10.12 4.58
N CYS A 36 8.40 -8.97 4.09
CA CYS A 36 9.64 -8.33 4.55
C CYS A 36 9.60 -8.05 6.05
N TRP A 37 8.49 -7.51 6.55
CA TRP A 37 8.33 -7.20 7.97
C TRP A 37 8.09 -8.43 8.85
N ALA A 38 7.53 -9.51 8.30
CA ALA A 38 7.46 -10.78 9.03
C ALA A 38 8.86 -11.36 9.28
N VAL A 39 9.73 -11.34 8.25
CA VAL A 39 11.11 -11.82 8.35
C VAL A 39 11.96 -10.90 9.23
N ALA A 40 11.91 -9.58 9.00
CA ALA A 40 12.67 -8.60 9.78
C ALA A 40 12.15 -8.45 11.22
N GLY A 41 10.86 -8.71 11.45
CA GLY A 41 10.23 -8.65 12.77
C GLY A 41 10.77 -9.71 13.73
N TRP A 42 11.32 -10.82 13.22
CA TRP A 42 11.90 -11.87 14.06
C TRP A 42 13.15 -11.40 14.82
N PRO A 43 14.25 -10.97 14.18
CA PRO A 43 15.41 -10.44 14.89
C PRO A 43 15.05 -9.20 15.73
N MET A 44 14.17 -8.33 15.23
CA MET A 44 13.71 -7.16 15.97
C MET A 44 13.00 -7.56 17.29
N ALA A 45 12.13 -8.57 17.25
CA ALA A 45 11.45 -9.08 18.45
C ALA A 45 12.44 -9.73 19.42
N THR A 46 13.45 -10.47 18.94
CA THR A 46 14.47 -11.07 19.81
C THR A 46 15.29 -10.01 20.54
N TRP A 47 15.63 -8.91 19.86
CA TRP A 47 16.32 -7.77 20.45
C TRP A 47 15.41 -7.02 21.44
N TYR A 48 14.16 -6.76 21.06
CA TYR A 48 13.19 -6.04 21.89
C TYR A 48 12.87 -6.76 23.19
N TYR A 49 12.62 -8.08 23.14
CA TYR A 49 12.19 -8.81 24.33
C TYR A 49 13.32 -9.17 25.29
N THR A 50 14.60 -9.13 24.86
CA THR A 50 15.82 -9.58 25.56
C THR A 50 15.72 -10.96 26.26
N PRO A 51 16.77 -11.80 26.26
CA PRO A 51 16.74 -13.06 27.01
C PRO A 51 16.57 -12.78 28.51
N PRO A 52 15.72 -13.51 29.27
CA PRO A 52 15.02 -14.76 28.95
C PRO A 52 13.54 -14.63 28.53
N ARG A 53 13.04 -13.42 28.25
CA ARG A 53 11.60 -13.17 28.01
C ARG A 53 11.15 -13.43 26.56
N ALA A 54 12.10 -13.71 25.67
CA ALA A 54 11.91 -13.96 24.25
C ALA A 54 11.40 -15.39 24.00
N THR A 55 10.10 -15.62 24.22
CA THR A 55 9.44 -16.88 23.84
C THR A 55 8.99 -16.84 22.38
N LEU A 56 8.95 -18.00 21.72
CA LEU A 56 8.51 -18.12 20.32
C LEU A 56 7.12 -17.52 20.10
N ALA A 57 6.19 -17.71 21.03
CA ALA A 57 4.84 -17.14 20.94
C ALA A 57 4.84 -15.60 20.93
N ARG A 58 5.70 -14.96 21.75
CA ARG A 58 5.82 -13.49 21.78
C ARG A 58 6.49 -12.96 20.52
N ILE A 59 7.53 -13.64 20.05
CA ILE A 59 8.23 -13.29 18.80
C ILE A 59 7.27 -13.40 17.61
N ALA A 60 6.52 -14.49 17.51
CA ALA A 60 5.55 -14.70 16.45
C ALA A 60 4.46 -13.62 16.47
N ARG A 61 3.90 -13.31 17.65
CA ARG A 61 2.91 -12.23 17.78
C ARG A 61 3.47 -10.87 17.37
N PHE A 62 4.69 -10.53 17.81
CA PHE A 62 5.32 -9.27 17.44
C PHE A 62 5.55 -9.17 15.94
N SER A 63 6.16 -10.20 15.32
CA SER A 63 6.41 -10.27 13.87
C SER A 63 5.12 -10.16 13.05
N LEU A 64 4.05 -10.86 13.45
CA LEU A 64 2.75 -10.78 12.77
C LEU A 64 2.12 -9.39 12.89
N CYS A 65 2.14 -8.79 14.08
CA CYS A 65 1.64 -7.43 14.27
C CYS A 65 2.42 -6.43 13.41
N THR A 66 3.76 -6.49 13.40
CA THR A 66 4.58 -5.59 12.57
C THR A 66 4.31 -5.78 11.09
N SER A 67 4.12 -7.02 10.64
CA SER A 67 3.76 -7.35 9.25
C SER A 67 2.44 -6.69 8.84
N VAL A 68 1.37 -6.88 9.61
CA VAL A 68 0.04 -6.33 9.28
C VAL A 68 0.06 -4.80 9.30
N THR A 69 0.68 -4.20 10.31
CA THR A 69 0.79 -2.75 10.42
C THR A 69 1.58 -2.15 9.26
N ALA A 70 2.72 -2.74 8.91
CA ALA A 70 3.53 -2.27 7.79
C ALA A 70 2.81 -2.42 6.45
N ALA A 71 2.11 -3.54 6.23
CA ALA A 71 1.31 -3.75 5.02
C ALA A 71 0.21 -2.69 4.87
N GLY A 72 -0.50 -2.38 5.97
CA GLY A 72 -1.53 -1.35 5.99
C GLY A 72 -0.98 0.06 5.73
N LEU A 73 0.12 0.43 6.39
CA LEU A 73 0.81 1.70 6.15
C LEU A 73 1.32 1.80 4.71
N THR A 74 1.86 0.71 4.17
CA THR A 74 2.34 0.65 2.79
C THR A 74 1.19 0.84 1.81
N ALA A 75 0.04 0.21 2.06
CA ALA A 75 -1.16 0.37 1.23
C ALA A 75 -1.67 1.82 1.24
N LEU A 76 -1.70 2.47 2.41
CA LEU A 76 -2.06 3.89 2.53
C LEU A 76 -1.06 4.79 1.82
N TRP A 77 0.24 4.51 1.99
CA TRP A 77 1.30 5.29 1.37
C TRP A 77 1.20 5.24 -0.15
N ILE A 78 1.03 4.06 -0.76
CA ILE A 78 0.86 3.90 -2.21
C ILE A 78 -0.39 4.66 -2.68
N ARG A 79 -1.51 4.54 -1.96
CA ARG A 79 -2.74 5.27 -2.33
C ARG A 79 -2.57 6.79 -2.28
N TYR A 80 -1.69 7.29 -1.43
CA TYR A 80 -1.41 8.71 -1.31
C TYR A 80 -0.38 9.21 -2.32
N THR A 81 0.64 8.41 -2.65
CA THR A 81 1.77 8.85 -3.47
C THR A 81 1.70 8.42 -4.92
N ASP A 82 0.99 7.33 -5.25
CA ASP A 82 0.93 6.79 -6.60
C ASP A 82 -0.18 7.48 -7.41
N PRO A 83 0.14 8.13 -8.55
CA PRO A 83 -0.85 8.79 -9.38
C PRO A 83 -1.87 7.83 -9.99
N SER A 84 -1.55 6.52 -10.07
CA SER A 84 -2.48 5.48 -10.53
C SER A 84 -3.68 5.31 -9.59
N CYS A 85 -3.58 5.79 -8.34
CA CYS A 85 -4.61 5.71 -7.33
C CYS A 85 -5.46 7.00 -7.21
N SER A 86 -5.33 7.96 -8.14
CA SER A 86 -6.23 9.11 -8.19
C SER A 86 -7.68 8.68 -8.39
N GLU A 87 -8.63 9.46 -7.85
CA GLU A 87 -10.06 9.14 -7.95
C GLU A 87 -10.54 8.95 -9.39
N GLU A 88 -9.99 9.74 -10.31
CA GLU A 88 -10.28 9.68 -11.75
C GLU A 88 -9.80 8.36 -12.38
N ASN A 89 -8.56 7.94 -12.06
CA ASN A 89 -8.00 6.68 -12.54
C ASN A 89 -8.72 5.46 -11.95
N VAL A 90 -9.16 5.54 -10.69
CA VAL A 90 -9.93 4.48 -10.03
C VAL A 90 -11.35 4.40 -10.59
N ALA A 91 -11.99 5.53 -10.90
CA ALA A 91 -13.31 5.56 -11.51
C ALA A 91 -13.30 4.94 -12.93
N GLU A 92 -12.27 5.22 -13.71
CA GLU A 92 -12.16 4.74 -15.09
C GLU A 92 -11.69 3.28 -15.18
N TYR A 93 -10.69 2.88 -14.40
CA TYR A 93 -10.05 1.56 -14.51
C TYR A 93 -10.39 0.58 -13.37
N GLY A 94 -10.98 1.04 -12.27
CA GLY A 94 -11.28 0.24 -11.08
C GLY A 94 -12.49 -0.70 -11.21
N THR A 95 -13.36 -0.51 -12.20
CA THR A 95 -14.64 -1.25 -12.33
C THR A 95 -14.52 -2.60 -13.05
N THR A 96 -13.40 -2.90 -13.67
CA THR A 96 -13.25 -4.07 -14.56
C THR A 96 -12.83 -5.37 -13.84
N ARG A 97 -13.21 -5.55 -12.56
CA ARG A 97 -13.14 -6.86 -11.89
C ARG A 97 -14.50 -7.59 -11.82
N TYR A 98 -15.60 -6.94 -12.23
CA TYR A 98 -16.96 -7.51 -12.24
C TYR A 98 -17.62 -7.58 -13.62
N ALA A 99 -16.97 -7.13 -14.69
CA ALA A 99 -17.55 -7.15 -16.03
C ALA A 99 -17.27 -8.44 -16.83
N ASP A 100 -16.51 -9.39 -16.27
CA ASP A 100 -16.04 -10.61 -16.95
C ASP A 100 -16.22 -11.87 -16.08
N ARG A 101 -17.37 -11.97 -15.38
CA ARG A 101 -17.88 -13.23 -14.83
C ARG A 101 -19.36 -13.38 -15.12
#